data_AF-A0A2D8CMJ4-F1
#
_entry.id   AF-A0A2D8CMJ4-F1
#
_cell.length_a   1.000
_cell.length_b   1.000
_cell.length_c   1.000
_cell.angle_alpha   90.00
_cell.angle_beta   90.00
_cell.angle_gamma   90.00
#
_symmetry.space_group_name_H-M   'P 1'
#
loop_
_entity.id
_entity.type
_entity.pdbx_description
1 polymer ?
#
loop_
_entity_poly.entity_id
_entity_poly.type
_entity_poly.pdbx_seq_one_letter_code
_entity_poly.pdbx_strand_id
1 'polypeptide(L)'
;MAEGTVAASYNLEEGSRGMLGPFCLETIVTDQLEFKVFEISARIVAGSNPFTGGSPYSDINEPFMSTGRRIARSIRNALKDDRLSDIIS
;
A
#
# COMPACT_ATOMS: atom_id res chain seq x y z
N MET A 1 -4.58 12.66 1.67
CA MET A 1 -3.11 12.53 1.73
C MET A 1 -2.63 11.31 0.93
N ALA A 2 -2.97 10.09 1.33
CA ALA A 2 -2.60 8.86 0.60
C ALA A 2 -3.07 8.84 -0.87
N GLU A 3 -4.32 9.20 -1.14
CA GLU A 3 -4.84 9.30 -2.52
C GLU A 3 -4.06 10.32 -3.37
N GLY A 4 -3.64 11.43 -2.77
CA GLY A 4 -2.80 12.42 -3.44
C GLY A 4 -1.42 11.88 -3.79
N THR A 5 -0.81 11.07 -2.91
CA THR A 5 0.45 10.37 -3.21
C THR A 5 0.29 9.38 -4.36
N VAL A 6 -0.80 8.61 -4.38
CA VAL A 6 -1.10 7.69 -5.48
C VAL A 6 -1.35 8.45 -6.78
N ALA A 7 -2.12 9.54 -6.76
CA ALA A 7 -2.34 10.37 -7.94
C ALA A 7 -1.03 10.97 -8.48
N ALA A 8 -0.17 11.47 -7.60
CA ALA A 8 1.14 12.01 -7.97
C ALA A 8 2.04 10.93 -8.59
N SER A 9 1.95 9.68 -8.12
CA SER A 9 2.78 8.58 -8.63
C SER A 9 2.59 8.29 -10.12
N TYR A 10 1.41 8.56 -10.69
CA TYR A 10 1.15 8.43 -12.13
C TYR A 10 1.88 9.46 -12.99
N ASN A 11 2.38 10.54 -12.41
CA ASN A 11 3.02 11.64 -13.13
C ASN A 11 4.54 11.72 -12.87
N LEU A 12 5.14 10.70 -12.24
CA LEU A 12 6.57 10.71 -11.89
C LEU A 12 7.48 10.59 -13.12
N GLU A 13 7.06 9.80 -14.11
CA GLU A 13 7.78 9.58 -15.35
C GLU A 13 6.83 9.18 -16.48
N GLU A 14 7.28 9.32 -17.73
CA GLU A 14 6.53 8.88 -18.90
C GLU A 14 6.32 7.38 -18.87
N GLY A 15 5.06 6.94 -18.99
CA GLY A 15 4.71 5.52 -18.88
C GLY A 15 4.61 5.00 -17.43
N SER A 16 4.67 5.87 -16.42
CA SER A 16 4.44 5.47 -15.03
C SER A 16 3.07 4.79 -14.86
N ARG A 17 3.09 3.67 -14.16
CA ARG A 17 1.91 2.85 -13.86
C ARG A 17 1.29 3.20 -12.51
N GLY A 18 1.81 4.25 -11.88
CA GLY A 18 1.46 4.64 -10.52
C GLY A 18 2.02 3.68 -9.47
N MET A 19 1.60 3.89 -8.22
CA MET A 19 2.04 3.11 -7.08
C MET A 19 1.32 1.77 -7.01
N LEU A 20 2.06 0.70 -7.29
CA LEU A 20 1.57 -0.67 -7.26
C LEU A 20 1.92 -1.35 -5.93
N GLY A 21 0.92 -2.00 -5.31
CA GLY A 21 1.11 -2.72 -4.06
C GLY A 21 1.13 -1.80 -2.83
N PRO A 22 1.73 -2.25 -1.71
CA PRO A 22 1.71 -1.51 -0.45
C PRO A 22 2.72 -0.36 -0.46
N PHE A 23 2.35 0.71 0.24
CA PHE A 23 3.24 1.82 0.55
C PHE A 23 2.96 2.34 1.96
N CYS A 24 3.87 3.15 2.49
CA CYS A 24 3.74 3.80 3.78
C CYS A 24 4.05 5.29 3.66
N LEU A 25 3.22 6.13 4.27
CA LEU A 25 3.54 7.52 4.56
C LEU A 25 4.01 7.61 6.00
N GLU A 26 5.27 7.98 6.19
CA GLU A 26 5.83 8.11 7.52
C GLU A 26 5.57 9.53 8.01
N THR A 27 4.79 9.65 9.09
CA THR A 27 4.20 10.91 9.53
C THR A 27 4.38 11.15 11.01
N ILE A 28 4.36 12.43 11.38
CA ILE A 28 4.18 12.92 12.75
C ILE A 28 2.83 13.62 12.81
N VAL A 29 2.07 13.42 13.89
CA VAL A 29 0.84 14.17 14.18
C VAL A 29 1.20 15.33 15.11
N THR A 30 0.94 16.56 14.68
CA THR A 30 1.17 17.76 15.51
C THR A 30 0.13 17.87 16.64
N ASP A 31 0.40 18.74 17.60
CA ASP A 31 -0.58 19.16 18.63
C ASP A 31 -1.87 19.73 18.02
N GLN A 32 -1.78 20.25 16.80
CA GLN A 32 -2.90 20.81 16.02
C GLN A 32 -3.60 19.75 15.16
N LEU A 33 -3.33 18.46 15.40
CA LEU A 33 -3.88 17.31 14.69
C LEU A 33 -3.56 17.30 13.19
N GLU A 34 -2.43 17.90 12.80
CA GLU A 34 -1.96 17.87 11.41
C GLU A 34 -0.97 16.73 11.20
N PHE A 35 -1.17 15.97 10.12
CA PHE A 35 -0.16 15.01 9.66
C PHE A 35 0.95 15.72 8.89
N LYS A 36 2.19 15.61 9.35
CA LYS A 36 3.41 16.03 8.62
C LYS A 36 4.14 14.79 8.12
N VAL A 37 4.20 14.63 6.80
CA VAL A 37 4.96 13.55 6.15
C VAL A 37 6.43 13.93 6.09
N PHE A 38 7.31 13.04 6.49
CA PHE A 38 8.76 13.23 6.38
C PHE A 38 9.43 12.20 5.45
N GLU A 39 8.80 11.03 5.24
CA GLU A 39 9.29 10.01 4.33
C GLU A 39 8.13 9.24 3.66
N ILE A 40 8.41 8.70 2.47
CA ILE A 40 7.54 7.76 1.76
C ILE A 40 8.31 6.48 1.49
N SER A 41 7.78 5.36 1.97
CA SER A 41 8.24 4.02 1.61
C SER A 41 7.33 3.44 0.53
N ALA A 42 7.82 3.38 -0.72
CA ALA A 42 7.08 2.85 -1.89
C ALA A 42 7.07 1.30 -1.96
N ARG A 43 6.95 0.65 -0.79
CA ARG A 43 7.01 -0.81 -0.60
C ARG A 43 6.49 -1.17 0.79
N ILE A 44 6.39 -2.48 1.06
CA ILE A 44 6.09 -3.00 2.41
C ILE A 44 7.14 -2.53 3.42
N VAL A 45 6.69 -2.18 4.63
CA VAL A 45 7.53 -1.72 5.74
C VAL A 45 7.52 -2.69 6.91
N ALA A 46 8.56 -2.64 7.74
CA ALA A 46 8.65 -3.45 8.96
C ALA A 46 7.50 -3.20 9.95
N GLY A 47 6.89 -2.01 9.91
CA GLY A 47 5.69 -1.68 10.68
C GLY A 47 4.47 -2.57 10.38
N SER A 48 4.48 -3.35 9.29
CA SER A 48 3.45 -4.35 9.01
C SER A 48 3.64 -5.69 9.75
N ASN A 49 4.84 -5.97 10.29
CA ASN A 49 5.18 -7.24 10.92
C ASN A 49 4.31 -7.60 12.15
N PRO A 50 3.90 -6.66 13.02
CA PRO A 50 3.01 -6.99 14.14
C PRO A 50 1.62 -7.49 13.71
N PHE A 51 1.23 -7.30 12.44
CA PHE A 51 -0.12 -7.56 11.93
C PHE A 51 -0.19 -8.78 11.01
N THR A 52 0.63 -9.81 11.26
CA THR A 52 0.61 -11.08 10.50
C THR A 52 -0.73 -11.80 10.58
N GLY A 53 -1.45 -11.65 11.69
CA GLY A 53 -2.78 -12.22 11.95
C GLY A 53 -3.94 -11.28 11.65
N GLY A 54 -3.73 -10.15 10.98
CA GLY A 54 -4.74 -9.09 10.82
C GLY A 54 -4.40 -7.83 11.61
N SER A 55 -5.15 -6.76 11.36
CA SER A 55 -5.07 -5.50 12.08
C SER A 55 -6.47 -4.97 12.35
N PRO A 56 -6.64 -4.06 13.33
CA PRO A 56 -7.95 -3.45 13.60
C PRO A 56 -8.61 -2.84 12.36
N TYR A 57 -7.82 -2.41 11.36
CA TYR A 57 -8.34 -1.88 10.10
C TYR A 57 -8.64 -2.96 9.07
N SER A 58 -7.76 -3.97 8.91
CA SER A 58 -7.99 -5.00 7.91
C SER A 58 -9.17 -5.89 8.28
N ASP A 59 -9.34 -6.19 9.58
CA ASP A 59 -10.41 -7.03 10.09
C ASP A 59 -11.82 -6.43 9.93
N ILE A 60 -11.95 -5.11 9.71
CA ILE A 60 -13.23 -4.48 9.35
C ILE A 60 -13.77 -5.03 8.02
N ASN A 61 -12.86 -5.25 7.07
CA ASN A 61 -13.23 -5.73 5.74
C ASN A 61 -13.06 -7.24 5.62
N GLU A 62 -12.00 -7.78 6.23
CA GLU A 62 -11.65 -9.18 6.10
C GLU A 62 -10.74 -9.64 7.26
N PRO A 63 -11.19 -10.64 8.02
CA PRO A 63 -10.43 -11.14 9.16
C PRO A 63 -9.13 -11.84 8.71
N PHE A 64 -8.09 -11.70 9.52
CA PHE A 64 -6.79 -12.36 9.34
C PHE A 64 -6.03 -11.94 8.08
N MET A 65 -6.20 -10.68 7.66
CA MET A 65 -5.55 -10.13 6.48
C MET A 65 -4.31 -9.30 6.85
N SER A 66 -3.12 -9.86 6.61
CA SER A 66 -1.84 -9.13 6.69
C SER A 66 -1.47 -8.47 5.37
N THR A 67 -0.53 -7.52 5.39
CA THR A 67 -0.01 -6.89 4.15
C THR A 67 0.59 -7.93 3.21
N GLY A 68 1.37 -8.89 3.72
CA GLY A 68 1.93 -9.98 2.91
C GLY A 68 0.84 -10.85 2.27
N ARG A 69 -0.19 -11.23 3.04
CA ARG A 69 -1.34 -11.99 2.52
C ARG A 69 -2.10 -11.19 1.44
N ARG A 70 -2.22 -9.87 1.61
CA ARG A 70 -2.89 -8.97 0.65
C ARG A 70 -2.13 -8.88 -0.68
N ILE A 71 -0.81 -8.84 -0.65
CA ILE A 71 0.06 -8.89 -1.85
C ILE A 71 -0.12 -10.23 -2.56
N ALA A 72 0.02 -11.35 -1.84
CA ALA A 72 -0.12 -12.69 -2.40
C ALA A 72 -1.51 -12.91 -3.03
N ARG A 73 -2.56 -12.34 -2.44
CA ARG A 73 -3.89 -12.35 -3.05
C ARG A 73 -3.95 -11.52 -4.33
N SER A 74 -3.35 -10.34 -4.36
CA SER A 74 -3.31 -9.50 -5.56
C SER A 74 -2.68 -10.26 -6.73
N ILE A 75 -1.56 -10.94 -6.47
CA ILE A 75 -0.86 -11.78 -7.46
C ILE A 75 -1.77 -12.92 -7.94
N ARG A 76 -2.42 -13.62 -7.00
CA ARG A 76 -3.33 -14.73 -7.33
C ARG A 76 -4.52 -14.28 -8.19
N ASN A 77 -5.09 -13.12 -7.90
CA ASN A 77 -6.21 -12.57 -8.69
C ASN A 77 -5.73 -12.15 -10.07
N ALA A 78 -4.60 -11.44 -10.17
CA ALA A 78 -4.03 -11.07 -11.47
C ALA A 78 -3.71 -12.28 -12.34
N LEU A 79 -3.21 -13.39 -11.76
CA LEU A 79 -3.04 -14.66 -12.48
C LEU A 79 -4.36 -15.26 -12.97
N LYS A 80 -5.41 -15.23 -12.15
CA LYS A 80 -6.74 -15.73 -12.53
C LYS A 80 -7.38 -14.92 -13.65
N ASP A 81 -7.13 -13.62 -13.65
CA ASP A 81 -7.70 -12.67 -14.60
C ASP A 81 -6.84 -12.50 -15.86
N ASP A 82 -5.73 -13.26 -16.00
CA ASP A 82 -4.72 -13.13 -17.06
C ASP A 82 -4.15 -11.71 -17.20
N ARG A 83 -4.00 -11.03 -16.06
CA ARG A 83 -3.53 -9.64 -15.92
C ARG A 83 -2.27 -9.55 -15.06
N LEU A 84 -1.45 -10.59 -15.02
CA LEU A 84 -0.22 -10.57 -14.23
C LEU A 84 0.70 -9.43 -14.66
N SER A 85 0.78 -9.16 -15.96
CA SER A 85 1.52 -8.04 -16.55
C SER A 85 1.15 -6.70 -15.91
N ASP A 86 -0.07 -6.56 -15.39
CA ASP A 86 -0.59 -5.31 -14.81
C ASP A 86 0.03 -4.95 -13.45
N ILE A 87 0.73 -5.89 -12.80
CA ILE A 87 1.25 -5.70 -11.45
C ILE A 87 2.73 -6.11 -11.29
N ILE A 88 3.38 -6.52 -12.37
CA ILE A 88 4.82 -6.84 -12.41
C ILE A 88 5.53 -5.88 -13.36
N SER A 89 6.80 -5.62 -13.08
CA SER A 89 7.71 -4.78 -13.87
C SER A 89 8.98 -5.54 -14.21
#